data_AF-A0A7R7DMA8-F1
#
_entry.id   AF-A0A7R7DMA8-F1
#
_cell.length_a   1.000
_cell.length_b   1.000
_cell.length_c   1.000
_cell.angle_alpha   90.00
_cell.angle_beta   90.00
_cell.angle_gamma   90.00
#
_symmetry.space_group_name_H-M   'P 1'
#
loop_
_entity.id
_entity.type
_entity.pdbx_description
1 polymer ?
#
loop_
_entity_poly.entity_id
_entity_poly.type
_entity_poly.pdbx_seq_one_letter_code
_entity_poly.pdbx_strand_id
1 'polypeptide(L)'
;MECDQCREALSARLDGEPEPGSAVQTDHHLAGCPGCREWQRRAGALTRRLRLRPVPELPAVRVELTAPVPTAGGGAGPWRIALAVVAVGQLALAVAQILGWHAGMLMSTPGPHDMGAHLFDESTAWNLALAVAMACVAWRAGTATGLILVVGGFLVALTVFCVRDLAAGEVTAARLAEHGLLVVGFSLMLTVRRKSAQPGGPAETALDGAGMPEAEPRPAAPADTEPDSGGPPRTRWLHPVDRHQAA
;
A
#
# COMPACT_ATOMS: atom_id res chain seq x y z
N MET A 1 -9.93 38.05 15.74
CA MET A 1 -10.21 37.05 14.69
C MET A 1 -11.47 36.29 15.06
N GLU A 2 -12.31 36.02 14.08
CA GLU A 2 -13.54 35.23 14.24
C GLU A 2 -13.26 33.73 14.28
N CYS A 3 -14.19 32.94 14.83
CA CYS A 3 -14.03 31.48 14.91
C CYS A 3 -13.85 30.83 13.53
N ASP A 4 -14.53 31.34 12.50
CA ASP A 4 -14.43 30.76 11.15
C ASP A 4 -13.04 30.99 10.53
N GLN A 5 -12.48 32.20 10.69
CA GLN A 5 -11.11 32.51 10.28
C GLN A 5 -10.07 31.67 11.03
N CYS A 6 -10.31 31.45 12.34
CA CYS A 6 -9.44 30.57 13.14
C CYS A 6 -9.48 29.13 12.64
N ARG A 7 -10.68 28.59 12.35
CA ARG A 7 -10.84 27.22 11.82
C ARG A 7 -10.22 27.06 10.43
N GLU A 8 -10.34 28.06 9.57
CA GLU A 8 -9.69 28.07 8.26
C GLU A 8 -8.16 28.01 8.38
N ALA A 9 -7.57 28.85 9.24
CA ALA A 9 -6.14 28.83 9.52
C ALA A 9 -5.68 27.48 10.11
N LEU A 10 -6.45 26.91 11.04
CA LEU A 10 -6.14 25.59 11.61
C LEU A 10 -6.30 24.45 10.58
N SER A 11 -7.20 24.58 9.61
CA SER A 11 -7.33 23.62 8.51
C SER A 11 -6.09 23.65 7.62
N ALA A 12 -5.67 24.85 7.19
CA ALA A 12 -4.44 25.01 6.40
C ALA A 12 -3.23 24.40 7.13
N ARG A 13 -3.10 24.67 8.45
CA ARG A 13 -2.05 24.08 9.30
C ARG A 13 -2.10 22.54 9.35
N LEU A 14 -3.28 21.94 9.34
CA LEU A 14 -3.43 20.46 9.34
C LEU A 14 -3.00 19.83 8.00
N ASP A 15 -3.15 20.56 6.90
CA ASP A 15 -2.77 20.10 5.56
C ASP A 15 -1.33 20.44 5.18
N GLY A 16 -0.66 21.30 5.97
CA GLY A 16 0.70 21.77 5.70
C GLY A 16 0.73 22.96 4.73
N GLU A 17 -0.40 23.61 4.52
CA GLU A 17 -0.56 24.78 3.66
C GLU A 17 -0.31 26.07 4.45
N PRO A 18 0.05 27.18 3.78
CA PRO A 18 0.20 28.49 4.42
C PRO A 18 -1.09 28.95 5.12
N GLU A 19 -0.97 29.42 6.36
CA GLU A 19 -2.14 29.92 7.10
C GLU A 19 -2.66 31.24 6.52
N PRO A 20 -3.98 31.38 6.28
CA PRO A 20 -4.58 32.69 6.04
C PRO A 20 -4.44 33.57 7.29
N GLY A 21 -3.65 34.64 7.15
CA GLY A 21 -3.43 35.62 8.21
C GLY A 21 -2.26 35.27 9.13
N SER A 22 -2.31 35.76 10.38
CA SER A 22 -1.21 35.65 11.32
C SER A 22 -1.37 34.42 12.22
N ALA A 23 -0.39 33.50 12.18
CA ALA A 23 -0.34 32.35 13.08
C ALA A 23 -0.42 32.73 14.56
N VAL A 24 0.16 33.88 14.94
CA VAL A 24 0.11 34.43 16.31
C VAL A 24 -1.33 34.76 16.73
N GLN A 25 -2.14 35.33 15.81
CA GLN A 25 -3.54 35.62 16.09
C GLN A 25 -4.37 34.33 16.21
N THR A 26 -4.08 33.34 15.35
CA THR A 26 -4.67 31.99 15.42
C THR A 26 -4.41 31.35 16.79
N ASP A 27 -3.16 31.37 17.26
CA ASP A 27 -2.77 30.77 18.53
C ASP A 27 -3.37 31.52 19.73
N HIS A 28 -3.41 32.85 19.68
CA HIS A 28 -4.07 33.67 20.71
C HIS A 28 -5.56 33.36 20.80
N HIS A 29 -6.26 33.24 19.66
CA HIS A 29 -7.67 32.86 19.65
C HIS A 29 -7.86 31.43 20.17
N LEU A 30 -6.98 30.49 19.80
CA LEU A 30 -7.04 29.10 20.25
C LEU A 30 -6.86 28.98 21.78
N ALA A 31 -6.03 29.84 22.39
CA ALA A 31 -5.88 29.92 23.84
C ALA A 31 -7.18 30.38 24.53
N GLY A 32 -7.92 31.31 23.93
CA GLY A 32 -9.16 31.87 24.49
C GLY A 32 -10.44 31.09 24.19
N CYS A 33 -10.50 30.33 23.08
CA CYS A 33 -11.75 29.76 22.58
C CYS A 33 -11.83 28.22 22.74
N PRO A 34 -12.67 27.68 23.65
CA PRO A 34 -12.84 26.23 23.80
C PRO A 34 -13.45 25.56 22.57
N GLY A 35 -14.32 26.26 21.83
CA GLY A 35 -14.93 25.73 20.61
C GLY A 35 -13.91 25.45 19.50
N CYS A 36 -12.91 26.32 19.35
CA CYS A 36 -11.83 26.14 18.37
C CYS A 36 -10.84 25.04 18.80
N ARG A 37 -10.56 24.88 20.09
CA ARG A 37 -9.76 23.75 20.61
C ARG A 37 -10.43 22.39 20.35
N GLU A 38 -11.72 22.31 20.62
CA GLU A 38 -12.49 21.08 20.38
C GLU A 38 -12.59 20.77 18.88
N TRP A 39 -12.78 21.80 18.05
CA TRP A 39 -12.73 21.65 16.60
C TRP A 39 -11.36 21.12 16.14
N GLN A 40 -10.25 21.70 16.60
CA GLN A 40 -8.88 21.28 16.24
C GLN A 40 -8.63 19.81 16.62
N ARG A 41 -9.07 19.41 17.83
CA ARG A 41 -8.93 18.03 18.31
C ARG A 41 -9.71 17.04 17.43
N ARG A 42 -10.95 17.37 17.07
CA ARG A 42 -11.79 16.53 16.19
C ARG A 42 -11.24 16.46 14.77
N ALA A 43 -10.85 17.60 14.20
CA ALA A 43 -10.24 17.67 12.88
C ALA A 43 -8.95 16.86 12.83
N GLY A 44 -8.04 17.05 13.78
CA GLY A 44 -6.80 16.26 13.85
C GLY A 44 -7.03 14.76 14.07
N ALA A 45 -8.05 14.37 14.85
CA ALA A 45 -8.41 12.96 15.01
C ALA A 45 -8.96 12.35 13.72
N LEU A 46 -9.79 13.09 12.97
CA LEU A 46 -10.31 12.67 11.68
C LEU A 46 -9.18 12.55 10.64
N THR A 47 -8.31 13.56 10.52
CA THR A 47 -7.17 13.54 9.61
C THR A 47 -6.25 12.35 9.91
N ARG A 48 -5.99 12.04 11.19
CA ARG A 48 -5.26 10.83 11.56
C ARG A 48 -6.00 9.56 11.11
N ARG A 49 -7.30 9.43 11.38
CA ARG A 49 -8.08 8.26 10.94
C ARG A 49 -8.08 8.07 9.43
N LEU A 50 -8.10 9.16 8.66
CA LEU A 50 -8.06 9.11 7.19
C LEU A 50 -6.66 8.81 6.64
N ARG A 51 -5.59 9.28 7.32
CA ARG A 51 -4.20 9.07 6.88
C ARG A 51 -3.59 7.75 7.39
N LEU A 52 -4.16 7.13 8.42
CA LEU A 52 -3.65 5.89 8.99
C LEU A 52 -4.21 4.68 8.25
N ARG A 53 -3.31 3.90 7.66
CA ARG A 53 -3.54 2.48 7.36
C ARG A 53 -3.60 1.73 8.70
N PRO A 54 -4.56 0.80 8.93
CA PRO A 54 -4.60 0.04 10.17
C PRO A 54 -3.24 -0.64 10.39
N VAL A 55 -2.61 -0.28 11.50
CA VAL A 55 -1.42 -0.96 12.02
C VAL A 55 -1.94 -2.27 12.62
N PRO A 56 -1.40 -3.43 12.25
CA PRO A 56 -1.75 -4.68 12.92
C PRO A 56 -1.50 -4.51 14.42
N GLU A 57 -2.38 -5.04 15.26
CA GLU A 57 -2.19 -5.12 16.71
C GLU A 57 -0.81 -5.74 16.99
N LEU A 58 0.17 -4.90 17.30
CA LEU A 58 1.47 -5.36 17.77
C LEU A 58 1.25 -5.71 19.24
N PRO A 59 1.61 -6.93 19.70
CA PRO A 59 1.67 -7.20 21.13
C PRO A 59 2.53 -6.12 21.79
N ALA A 60 2.24 -5.76 23.04
CA ALA A 60 2.96 -4.72 23.77
C ALA A 60 4.43 -5.13 24.01
N VAL A 61 5.26 -5.00 22.98
CA VAL A 61 6.69 -5.23 23.06
C VAL A 61 7.28 -3.98 23.68
N ARG A 62 7.85 -4.13 24.89
CA ARG A 62 8.83 -3.18 25.41
C ARG A 62 9.96 -3.14 24.38
N VAL A 63 10.00 -2.10 23.56
CA VAL A 63 11.04 -1.97 22.52
C VAL A 63 12.35 -1.67 23.24
N GLU A 64 13.10 -2.72 23.51
CA GLU A 64 14.52 -2.62 23.79
C GLU A 64 15.18 -2.18 22.48
N LEU A 65 15.66 -0.93 22.47
CA LEU A 65 16.05 -0.17 21.27
C LEU A 65 17.31 -0.70 20.56
N THR A 66 17.73 -1.92 20.89
CA THR A 66 18.96 -2.59 20.46
C THR A 66 18.70 -3.86 19.65
N ALA A 67 17.44 -4.32 19.56
CA ALA A 67 17.12 -5.49 18.75
C ALA A 67 17.26 -5.16 17.24
N PRO A 68 17.98 -5.98 16.46
CA PRO A 68 18.03 -5.82 15.01
C PRO A 68 16.60 -5.89 14.44
N VAL A 69 16.23 -4.90 13.63
CA VAL A 69 14.92 -4.86 12.96
C VAL A 69 14.75 -6.16 12.15
N PRO A 70 13.77 -7.03 12.46
CA PRO A 70 13.52 -8.19 11.63
C PRO A 70 13.14 -7.67 10.24
N THR A 71 13.94 -7.99 9.24
CA THR A 71 13.60 -7.71 7.86
C THR A 71 12.35 -8.52 7.54
N ALA A 72 11.20 -7.84 7.48
CA ALA A 72 9.93 -8.43 7.06
C ALA A 72 10.03 -8.81 5.56
N GLY A 73 10.70 -9.92 5.26
CA GLY A 73 11.13 -10.24 3.89
C GLY A 73 10.94 -11.69 3.46
N GLY A 74 10.50 -12.61 4.33
CA GLY A 74 10.73 -14.04 4.08
C GLY A 74 9.79 -14.76 3.09
N GLY A 75 8.52 -14.34 2.94
CA GLY A 75 7.51 -15.26 2.37
C GLY A 75 7.07 -15.00 0.93
N ALA A 76 7.26 -13.79 0.40
CA ALA A 76 6.68 -13.38 -0.88
C ALA A 76 7.65 -13.49 -2.06
N GLY A 77 8.96 -13.64 -1.82
CA GLY A 77 10.02 -13.68 -2.84
C GLY A 77 9.71 -14.59 -4.04
N PRO A 78 9.50 -15.91 -3.84
CA PRO A 78 9.25 -16.84 -4.96
C PRO A 78 7.96 -16.49 -5.73
N TRP A 79 6.91 -16.04 -5.03
CA TRP A 79 5.65 -15.66 -5.66
C TRP A 79 5.75 -14.39 -6.50
N ARG A 80 6.61 -13.44 -6.10
CA ARG A 80 6.90 -12.23 -6.87
C ARG A 80 7.71 -12.55 -8.13
N ILE A 81 8.63 -13.50 -8.04
CA ILE A 81 9.37 -14.01 -9.21
C ILE A 81 8.40 -14.71 -10.16
N ALA A 82 7.56 -15.63 -9.65
CA ALA A 82 6.56 -16.31 -10.47
C ALA A 82 5.60 -15.31 -11.16
N LEU A 83 5.13 -14.29 -10.43
CA LEU A 83 4.30 -13.23 -11.00
C LEU A 83 5.05 -12.41 -12.05
N ALA A 84 6.33 -12.11 -11.84
CA ALA A 84 7.15 -11.41 -12.83
C ALA A 84 7.32 -12.24 -14.12
N VAL A 85 7.53 -13.55 -14.00
CA VAL A 85 7.60 -14.46 -15.16
C VAL A 85 6.28 -14.43 -15.94
N VAL A 86 5.14 -14.51 -15.25
CA VAL A 86 3.82 -14.41 -15.89
C VAL A 86 3.62 -13.05 -16.54
N ALA A 87 4.04 -11.95 -15.90
CA ALA A 87 3.98 -10.61 -16.47
C ALA A 87 4.80 -10.50 -17.76
N VAL A 88 6.00 -11.08 -17.79
CA VAL A 88 6.85 -11.15 -19.00
C VAL A 88 6.17 -11.97 -20.09
N GLY A 89 5.55 -13.10 -19.75
CA GLY A 89 4.77 -13.90 -20.71
C GLY A 89 3.61 -13.11 -21.31
N GLN A 90 2.84 -12.41 -20.48
CA GLN A 90 1.74 -11.54 -20.94
C GLN A 90 2.24 -10.40 -21.82
N LEU A 91 3.38 -9.79 -21.47
CA LEU A 91 4.02 -8.75 -22.26
C LEU A 91 4.48 -9.29 -23.62
N ALA A 92 5.08 -10.48 -23.65
CA ALA A 92 5.51 -11.12 -24.89
C ALA A 92 4.33 -11.40 -25.82
N LEU A 93 3.17 -11.82 -25.28
CA LEU A 93 1.94 -11.96 -26.05
C LEU A 93 1.46 -10.63 -26.63
N ALA A 94 1.44 -9.56 -25.83
CA ALA A 94 1.07 -8.23 -26.30
C ALA A 94 2.01 -7.76 -27.43
N VAL A 95 3.33 -7.95 -27.28
CA VAL A 95 4.32 -7.61 -28.31
C VAL A 95 4.13 -8.46 -29.56
N ALA A 96 3.85 -9.76 -29.42
CA ALA A 96 3.57 -10.63 -30.57
C ALA A 96 2.34 -10.16 -31.36
N GLN A 97 1.27 -9.71 -30.68
CA GLN A 97 0.08 -9.14 -31.32
C GLN A 97 0.41 -7.86 -32.10
N ILE A 98 1.20 -6.94 -31.53
CA ILE A 98 1.69 -5.73 -32.22
C ILE A 98 2.46 -6.09 -33.50
N LEU A 99 3.26 -7.15 -33.45
CA LEU A 99 4.05 -7.64 -34.58
C LEU A 99 3.22 -8.45 -35.60
N GLY A 100 1.90 -8.59 -35.39
CA GLY A 100 0.99 -9.28 -36.30
C GLY A 100 0.88 -10.79 -36.07
N TRP A 101 1.49 -11.34 -35.00
CA TRP A 101 1.38 -12.76 -34.65
C TRP A 101 0.10 -13.02 -33.85
N HIS A 102 -0.92 -13.51 -34.54
CA HIS A 102 -2.21 -13.88 -33.95
C HIS A 102 -2.31 -15.40 -33.88
N ALA A 103 -2.22 -15.98 -32.68
CA ALA A 103 -2.36 -17.41 -32.47
C ALA A 103 -3.83 -17.84 -32.74
N GLY A 104 -4.12 -18.30 -33.96
CA GLY A 104 -5.40 -18.98 -34.26
C GLY A 104 -6.31 -18.32 -35.30
N MET A 105 -5.91 -17.25 -35.98
CA MET A 105 -6.64 -16.76 -37.16
C MET A 105 -5.83 -17.02 -38.44
N LEU A 106 -6.33 -17.94 -39.26
CA LEU A 106 -6.01 -18.02 -40.68
C LEU A 106 -6.13 -16.63 -41.30
N MET A 107 -5.09 -16.20 -42.01
CA MET A 107 -5.02 -14.99 -42.84
C MET A 107 -6.39 -14.66 -43.46
N SER A 108 -7.12 -13.75 -42.82
CA SER A 108 -8.30 -13.14 -43.44
C SER A 108 -7.77 -11.94 -44.21
N THR A 109 -7.95 -12.00 -45.52
CA THR A 109 -7.51 -10.99 -46.50
C THR A 109 -7.91 -9.57 -46.09
N PRO A 110 -7.06 -8.55 -46.31
CA PRO A 110 -7.37 -7.16 -45.94
C PRO A 110 -8.57 -6.67 -46.75
N GLY A 111 -9.72 -6.49 -46.08
CA GLY A 111 -10.90 -5.85 -46.64
C GLY A 111 -10.97 -4.35 -46.28
N PRO A 112 -11.71 -3.52 -47.04
CA PRO A 112 -11.62 -2.05 -46.97
C PRO A 112 -12.28 -1.39 -45.74
N HIS A 113 -12.64 -2.16 -44.70
CA HIS A 113 -13.29 -1.64 -43.50
C HIS A 113 -12.54 -2.14 -42.26
N ASP A 114 -11.76 -1.22 -41.69
CA ASP A 114 -10.72 -1.36 -40.66
C ASP A 114 -11.26 -1.67 -39.24
N MET A 115 -12.42 -2.33 -39.13
CA MET A 115 -13.04 -2.66 -37.84
C MET A 115 -12.25 -3.75 -37.09
N GLY A 116 -11.60 -4.64 -37.83
CA GLY A 116 -10.74 -5.68 -37.25
C GLY A 116 -9.50 -5.11 -36.59
N ALA A 117 -8.79 -4.18 -37.26
CA ALA A 117 -7.55 -3.59 -36.75
C ALA A 117 -7.78 -2.82 -35.44
N HIS A 118 -8.85 -2.02 -35.36
CA HIS A 118 -9.19 -1.29 -34.13
C HIS A 118 -9.50 -2.21 -32.93
N LEU A 119 -10.15 -3.36 -33.15
CA LEU A 119 -10.39 -4.35 -32.09
C LEU A 119 -9.10 -5.06 -31.65
N PHE A 120 -8.15 -5.27 -32.58
CA PHE A 120 -6.82 -5.78 -32.25
C PHE A 120 -6.02 -4.76 -31.43
N ASP A 121 -6.08 -3.47 -31.78
CA ASP A 121 -5.43 -2.40 -31.03
C ASP A 121 -5.93 -2.33 -29.57
N GLU A 122 -7.25 -2.43 -29.38
CA GLU A 122 -7.87 -2.43 -28.05
C GLU A 122 -7.46 -3.67 -27.23
N SER A 123 -7.52 -4.87 -27.81
CA SER A 123 -7.13 -6.12 -27.12
C SER A 123 -5.65 -6.14 -26.75
N THR A 124 -4.79 -5.59 -27.63
CA THR A 124 -3.35 -5.46 -27.42
C THR A 124 -3.05 -4.49 -26.28
N ALA A 125 -3.71 -3.32 -26.29
CA ALA A 125 -3.58 -2.32 -25.23
C ALA A 125 -4.00 -2.91 -23.87
N TRP A 126 -5.04 -3.73 -23.84
CA TRP A 126 -5.48 -4.39 -22.62
C TRP A 126 -4.50 -5.45 -22.11
N ASN A 127 -3.94 -6.27 -23.00
CA ASN A 127 -2.89 -7.23 -22.66
C ASN A 127 -1.64 -6.55 -22.09
N LEU A 128 -1.23 -5.42 -22.68
CA LEU A 128 -0.13 -4.60 -22.18
C LEU A 128 -0.43 -4.04 -20.79
N ALA A 129 -1.65 -3.50 -20.57
CA ALA A 129 -2.06 -2.95 -19.28
C ALA A 129 -2.04 -4.03 -18.18
N LEU A 130 -2.52 -5.24 -18.48
CA LEU A 130 -2.49 -6.38 -17.55
C LEU A 130 -1.05 -6.81 -17.22
N ALA A 131 -0.15 -6.86 -18.21
CA ALA A 131 1.26 -7.14 -18.00
C ALA A 131 1.91 -6.11 -17.06
N VAL A 132 1.65 -4.83 -17.28
CA VAL A 132 2.14 -3.73 -16.43
C VAL A 132 1.57 -3.84 -15.01
N ALA A 133 0.28 -4.10 -14.85
CA ALA A 133 -0.35 -4.29 -13.54
C ALA A 133 0.32 -5.43 -12.74
N MET A 134 0.55 -6.57 -13.38
CA MET A 134 1.23 -7.71 -12.77
C MET A 134 2.68 -7.38 -12.38
N ALA A 135 3.43 -6.70 -13.26
CA ALA A 135 4.79 -6.23 -12.98
C ALA A 135 4.84 -5.23 -11.82
N CYS A 136 3.88 -4.29 -11.73
CA CYS A 136 3.77 -3.35 -10.62
C CYS A 136 3.52 -4.06 -9.29
N VAL A 137 2.68 -5.10 -9.25
CA VAL A 137 2.46 -5.90 -8.03
C VAL A 137 3.69 -6.73 -7.68
N ALA A 138 4.38 -7.30 -8.67
CA ALA A 138 5.64 -8.01 -8.46
C ALA A 138 6.71 -7.08 -7.88
N TRP A 139 6.83 -5.84 -8.38
CA TRP A 139 7.82 -4.87 -7.89
C TRP A 139 7.43 -4.22 -6.56
N ARG A 140 6.14 -3.92 -6.34
CA ARG A 140 5.67 -3.27 -5.11
C ARG A 140 4.35 -3.85 -4.62
N ALA A 141 4.40 -4.83 -3.73
CA ALA A 141 3.21 -5.48 -3.16
C ALA A 141 2.18 -4.51 -2.54
N GLY A 142 2.58 -3.29 -2.16
CA GLY A 142 1.68 -2.24 -1.70
C GLY A 142 0.64 -1.76 -2.74
N THR A 143 0.87 -1.96 -4.05
CA THR A 143 -0.07 -1.62 -5.12
C THR A 143 -1.13 -2.70 -5.37
N ALA A 144 -0.97 -3.89 -4.76
CA ALA A 144 -1.80 -5.06 -5.05
C ALA A 144 -3.29 -4.81 -4.81
N THR A 145 -3.67 -4.11 -3.73
CA THR A 145 -5.09 -3.94 -3.38
C THR A 145 -5.88 -3.23 -4.49
N GLY A 146 -5.35 -2.13 -5.03
CA GLY A 146 -6.04 -1.37 -6.09
C GLY A 146 -6.07 -2.15 -7.41
N LEU A 147 -4.94 -2.74 -7.79
CA LEU A 147 -4.84 -3.49 -9.05
C LEU A 147 -5.66 -4.79 -9.02
N ILE A 148 -5.75 -5.48 -7.87
CA ILE A 148 -6.62 -6.66 -7.71
C ILE A 148 -8.09 -6.27 -7.91
N LEU A 149 -8.53 -5.10 -7.43
CA LEU A 149 -9.91 -4.68 -7.62
C LEU A 149 -10.22 -4.46 -9.12
N VAL A 150 -9.34 -3.76 -9.83
CA VAL A 150 -9.51 -3.48 -11.26
C VAL A 150 -9.43 -4.76 -12.10
N VAL A 151 -8.37 -5.56 -11.93
CA VAL A 151 -8.18 -6.81 -12.67
C VAL A 151 -9.26 -7.84 -12.31
N GLY A 152 -9.71 -7.88 -11.05
CA GLY A 152 -10.80 -8.74 -10.62
C GLY A 152 -12.13 -8.36 -11.27
N GLY A 153 -12.46 -7.06 -11.33
CA GLY A 153 -13.64 -6.58 -12.05
C GLY A 153 -13.60 -6.94 -13.53
N PHE A 154 -12.44 -6.77 -14.17
CA PHE A 154 -12.23 -7.22 -15.55
C PHE A 154 -12.45 -8.72 -15.71
N LEU A 155 -11.90 -9.55 -14.82
CA LEU A 155 -12.04 -11.00 -14.88
C LEU A 155 -13.50 -11.45 -14.74
N VAL A 156 -14.29 -10.77 -13.90
CA VAL A 156 -15.73 -11.05 -13.77
C VAL A 156 -16.47 -10.74 -15.07
N ALA A 157 -16.25 -9.56 -15.65
CA ALA A 157 -16.87 -9.19 -16.92
C ALA A 157 -16.48 -10.16 -18.05
N LEU A 158 -15.20 -10.51 -18.13
CA LEU A 158 -14.66 -11.46 -19.09
C LEU A 158 -15.28 -12.85 -18.94
N THR A 159 -15.48 -13.31 -17.70
CA THR A 159 -16.16 -14.59 -17.43
C THR A 159 -17.59 -14.58 -17.95
N VAL A 160 -18.33 -13.48 -17.77
CA VAL A 160 -19.70 -13.34 -18.30
C VAL A 160 -19.71 -13.43 -19.83
N PHE A 161 -18.77 -12.76 -20.51
CA PHE A 161 -18.65 -12.85 -21.97
C PHE A 161 -18.27 -14.27 -22.43
N CYS A 162 -17.31 -14.93 -21.77
CA CYS A 162 -16.95 -16.30 -22.11
C CYS A 162 -18.12 -17.28 -21.95
N VAL A 163 -18.92 -17.14 -20.88
CA VAL A 163 -20.11 -17.98 -20.67
C VAL A 163 -21.16 -17.73 -21.77
N ARG A 164 -21.36 -16.47 -22.15
CA ARG A 164 -22.26 -16.10 -23.26
C ARG A 164 -21.79 -16.71 -24.59
N ASP A 165 -20.52 -16.55 -24.93
CA ASP A 165 -19.96 -17.04 -26.19
C ASP A 165 -20.00 -18.58 -26.23
N LEU A 166 -19.75 -19.24 -25.08
CA LEU A 166 -19.83 -20.69 -24.97
C LEU A 166 -21.26 -21.20 -25.16
N ALA A 167 -22.25 -20.50 -24.61
CA ALA A 167 -23.66 -20.82 -24.82
C ALA A 167 -24.11 -20.60 -26.29
N ALA A 168 -23.45 -19.68 -27.00
CA ALA A 168 -23.66 -19.44 -28.44
C ALA A 168 -22.90 -20.44 -29.34
N GLY A 169 -22.00 -21.26 -28.77
CA GLY A 169 -21.19 -22.22 -29.52
C GLY A 169 -20.03 -21.60 -30.32
N GLU A 170 -19.66 -20.34 -30.02
CA GLU A 170 -18.69 -19.56 -30.81
C GLU A 170 -17.25 -19.62 -30.25
N VAL A 171 -16.94 -20.53 -29.32
CA VAL A 171 -15.66 -20.53 -28.59
C VAL A 171 -14.70 -21.60 -29.11
N THR A 172 -13.50 -21.16 -29.53
CA THR A 172 -12.37 -22.04 -29.81
C THR A 172 -11.59 -22.36 -28.53
N ALA A 173 -11.06 -23.58 -28.41
CA ALA A 173 -10.24 -23.98 -27.26
C ALA A 173 -8.97 -23.10 -27.09
N ALA A 174 -8.45 -22.56 -28.20
CA ALA A 174 -7.33 -21.61 -28.20
C ALA A 174 -7.68 -20.30 -27.49
N ARG A 175 -8.87 -19.75 -27.74
CA ARG A 175 -9.35 -18.53 -27.08
C ARG A 175 -9.51 -18.73 -25.57
N LEU A 176 -9.94 -19.90 -25.13
CA LEU A 176 -10.05 -20.21 -23.70
C LEU A 176 -8.67 -20.33 -23.02
N ALA A 177 -7.64 -20.78 -23.74
CA ALA A 177 -6.28 -20.93 -23.22
C ALA A 177 -5.60 -19.58 -22.93
N GLU A 178 -5.83 -18.55 -23.75
CA GLU A 178 -5.27 -17.21 -23.54
C GLU A 178 -5.75 -16.58 -22.23
N HIS A 179 -7.01 -16.83 -21.86
CA HIS A 179 -7.57 -16.39 -20.57
C HIS A 179 -6.97 -17.11 -19.36
N GLY A 180 -6.39 -18.30 -19.55
CA GLY A 180 -5.74 -19.06 -18.49
C GLY A 180 -4.56 -18.32 -17.87
N LEU A 181 -3.76 -17.62 -18.68
CA LEU A 181 -2.60 -16.87 -18.20
C LEU A 181 -3.01 -15.72 -17.27
N LEU A 182 -4.12 -15.05 -17.60
CA LEU A 182 -4.70 -14.00 -16.77
C LEU A 182 -5.16 -14.53 -15.40
N VAL A 183 -5.84 -15.69 -15.38
CA VAL A 183 -6.31 -16.32 -14.13
C VAL A 183 -5.13 -16.69 -13.23
N VAL A 184 -4.06 -17.23 -13.82
CA VAL A 184 -2.81 -17.55 -13.10
C VAL A 184 -2.18 -16.28 -12.53
N GLY A 185 -2.05 -15.23 -13.36
CA GLY A 185 -1.52 -13.93 -12.93
C GLY A 185 -2.32 -13.31 -11.79
N PHE A 186 -3.65 -13.30 -11.89
CA PHE A 186 -4.54 -12.80 -10.84
C PHE A 186 -4.41 -13.61 -9.53
N SER A 187 -4.33 -14.93 -9.62
CA SER A 187 -4.13 -15.81 -8.46
C SER A 187 -2.79 -15.57 -7.76
N LEU A 188 -1.74 -15.31 -8.53
CA LEU A 188 -0.43 -14.91 -8.00
C LEU A 188 -0.47 -13.53 -7.34
N MET A 189 -1.19 -12.55 -7.90
CA MET A 189 -1.39 -11.24 -7.26
C MET A 189 -2.06 -11.37 -5.89
N LEU A 190 -3.09 -12.20 -5.77
CA LEU A 190 -3.74 -12.52 -4.49
C LEU A 190 -2.75 -13.16 -3.51
N THR A 191 -1.93 -14.10 -3.98
CA THR A 191 -0.95 -14.82 -3.16
C THR A 191 0.15 -13.88 -2.65
N VAL A 192 0.71 -13.02 -3.52
CA VAL A 192 1.68 -11.98 -3.15
C VAL A 192 1.08 -11.05 -2.10
N ARG A 193 -0.16 -10.57 -2.29
CA ARG A 193 -0.84 -9.73 -1.30
C ARG A 193 -0.97 -10.44 0.04
N ARG A 194 -1.42 -11.70 0.07
CA ARG A 194 -1.61 -12.48 1.31
C ARG A 194 -0.29 -12.75 2.02
N LYS A 195 0.78 -13.06 1.28
CA LYS A 195 2.12 -13.34 1.84
C LYS A 195 2.83 -12.07 2.31
N SER A 196 2.60 -10.93 1.66
CA SER A 196 3.11 -9.63 2.11
C SER A 196 2.33 -9.05 3.29
N ALA A 197 1.11 -9.52 3.55
CA ALA A 197 0.31 -9.10 4.71
C ALA A 197 0.57 -9.93 5.97
N GLN A 198 1.24 -11.08 5.86
CA GLN A 198 1.63 -11.91 7.00
C GLN A 198 2.89 -11.34 7.65
N PRO A 199 2.84 -10.88 8.92
CA PRO A 199 4.05 -10.67 9.71
C PRO A 199 4.83 -11.98 9.74
N GLY A 200 6.15 -11.95 9.58
CA GLY A 200 6.98 -13.15 9.73
C GLY A 200 6.66 -13.81 11.06
N GLY A 201 6.25 -15.09 11.04
CA GLY A 201 5.94 -15.83 12.24
C GLY A 201 7.14 -15.91 13.19
N PRO A 202 6.93 -16.16 14.49
CA PRO A 202 8.01 -16.21 15.47
C PRO A 202 9.02 -17.28 15.07
N ALA A 203 10.29 -16.89 14.97
CA ALA A 203 11.40 -17.83 14.95
C ALA A 203 11.54 -18.43 16.37
N GLU A 204 10.70 -19.40 16.69
CA GLU A 204 10.60 -20.04 18.01
C GLU A 204 11.64 -21.16 18.21
N THR A 205 12.73 -21.19 17.44
CA THR A 205 13.69 -22.32 17.45
C THR A 205 15.12 -21.98 17.88
N ALA A 206 15.40 -20.77 18.40
CA ALA A 206 16.77 -20.36 18.71
C ALA A 206 17.10 -20.12 20.20
N LEU A 207 16.15 -20.26 21.13
CA LEU A 207 16.39 -19.98 22.56
C LEU A 207 16.56 -21.21 23.47
N ASP A 208 16.54 -22.44 22.93
CA ASP A 208 16.80 -23.65 23.73
C ASP A 208 18.30 -23.98 23.92
N GLY A 209 19.22 -23.15 23.40
CA GLY A 209 20.65 -23.49 23.33
C GLY A 209 21.62 -22.67 24.19
N ALA A 210 21.21 -21.54 24.77
CA ALA A 210 22.13 -20.65 25.48
C ALA A 210 21.94 -20.77 27.00
N GLY A 211 22.69 -21.69 27.61
CA GLY A 211 22.86 -21.75 29.05
C GLY A 211 23.34 -20.40 29.60
N MET A 212 22.56 -19.81 30.49
CA MET A 212 22.88 -18.58 31.20
C MET A 212 23.96 -18.87 32.26
N PRO A 213 25.11 -18.16 32.28
CA PRO A 213 25.97 -18.16 33.46
C PRO A 213 25.28 -17.37 34.58
N GLU A 214 25.19 -17.99 35.77
CA GLU A 214 24.67 -17.39 37.01
C GLU A 214 25.39 -16.07 37.31
N ALA A 215 24.63 -14.97 37.39
CA ALA A 215 25.13 -13.68 37.81
C ALA A 215 25.15 -13.60 39.35
N GLU A 216 26.33 -13.39 39.93
CA GLU A 216 26.49 -13.13 41.37
C GLU A 216 25.72 -11.86 41.81
N PRO A 217 25.11 -11.86 43.00
CA PRO A 217 24.35 -10.72 43.49
C PRO A 217 25.29 -9.61 44.02
N ARG A 218 25.24 -8.44 43.37
CA ARG A 218 25.93 -7.22 43.82
C ARG A 218 25.22 -6.60 45.03
N PRO A 219 25.92 -6.21 46.12
CA PRO A 219 25.30 -5.65 47.31
C PRO A 219 24.75 -4.23 47.08
N ALA A 220 23.62 -3.94 47.75
CA ALA A 220 22.89 -2.69 47.70
C ALA A 220 23.64 -1.54 48.41
N ALA A 221 23.66 -0.36 47.79
CA ALA A 221 24.10 0.87 48.43
C ALA A 221 22.92 1.58 49.14
N PRO A 222 23.16 2.34 50.22
CA PRO A 222 22.10 2.87 51.08
C PRO A 222 21.36 4.05 50.46
N ALA A 223 20.11 4.20 50.88
CA ALA A 223 19.21 5.26 50.51
C ALA A 223 19.50 6.54 51.32
N ASP A 224 19.75 7.64 50.61
CA ASP A 224 19.73 8.98 51.19
C ASP A 224 18.42 9.69 50.80
N THR A 225 17.83 10.33 51.80
CA THR A 225 16.46 10.84 51.85
C THR A 225 16.44 12.37 51.66
N GLU A 226 15.54 12.84 50.78
CA GLU A 226 14.82 14.14 50.73
C GLU A 226 15.56 15.46 50.35
N PRO A 227 14.84 16.58 50.00
CA PRO A 227 13.43 16.76 49.60
C PRO A 227 13.17 17.66 48.36
N ASP A 228 11.89 17.66 47.97
CA ASP A 228 11.06 18.60 47.17
C ASP A 228 11.62 19.93 46.65
N SER A 229 11.42 20.19 45.34
CA SER A 229 11.08 21.53 44.85
C SER A 229 10.28 21.45 43.54
N GLY A 230 9.00 21.83 43.62
CA GLY A 230 8.06 21.91 42.52
C GLY A 230 8.53 22.79 41.35
N GLY A 231 8.64 22.20 40.17
CA GLY A 231 8.77 22.89 38.89
C GLY A 231 7.45 22.86 38.10
N PRO A 232 7.11 23.91 37.33
CA PRO A 232 5.85 23.97 36.57
C PRO A 232 5.82 22.93 35.44
N PRO A 233 4.62 22.52 34.97
CA PRO A 233 4.48 21.51 33.92
C PRO A 233 5.07 22.04 32.60
N ARG A 234 6.17 21.42 32.16
CA ARG A 234 6.76 21.65 30.85
C ARG A 234 5.80 21.14 29.77
N THR A 235 4.98 22.03 29.22
CA THR A 235 4.23 21.76 27.98
C THR A 235 5.25 21.56 26.86
N ARG A 236 5.40 20.31 26.43
CA ARG A 236 6.24 19.91 25.31
C ARG A 236 5.57 20.35 24.01
N TRP A 237 5.85 21.57 23.59
CA TRP A 237 5.49 22.04 22.25
C TRP A 237 6.30 21.27 21.22
N LEU A 238 5.61 20.50 20.39
CA LEU A 238 6.20 19.85 19.22
C LEU A 238 6.45 20.96 18.19
N HIS A 239 7.70 21.37 18.05
CA HIS A 239 8.12 22.27 16.98
C HIS A 239 7.91 21.57 15.62
N PRO A 240 7.34 22.25 14.60
CA PRO A 240 7.37 21.75 13.24
C PRO A 240 8.82 21.63 12.79
N VAL A 241 9.14 20.48 12.17
CA VAL A 241 10.43 20.27 11.51
C VAL A 241 10.37 21.06 10.20
N ASP A 242 10.84 22.30 10.21
CA ASP A 242 11.12 23.03 8.99
C ASP A 242 12.24 22.30 8.23
N ARG A 243 11.85 21.62 7.15
CA ARG A 243 12.75 21.36 6.04
C ARG A 243 12.31 22.25 4.89
N HIS A 244 13.09 23.28 4.61
CA HIS A 244 13.88 23.38 3.38
C HIS A 244 14.39 24.81 3.19
N GLN A 245 15.69 24.98 3.43
CA GLN A 245 16.49 25.99 2.74
C GLN A 245 16.89 25.45 1.36
N ALA A 246 17.01 26.38 0.41
CA ALA A 246 17.72 26.34 -0.87
C ALA A 246 17.11 25.53 -2.02
N ALA A 247 16.48 26.23 -2.97
CA ALA A 247 17.14 26.65 -4.21
C ALA A 247 16.45 27.89 -4.77
#